data_AF-A0A2V7HD24-F1
#
_entry.id   AF-A0A2V7HD24-F1
#
_cell.length_a   1.000
_cell.length_b   1.000
_cell.length_c   1.000
_cell.angle_alpha   90.00
_cell.angle_beta   90.00
_cell.angle_gamma   90.00
#
_symmetry.space_group_name_H-M   'P 1'
#
loop_
_entity.id
_entity.type
_entity.pdbx_description
1 polymer ?
#
loop_
_entity_poly.entity_id
_entity_poly.type
_entity_poly.pdbx_seq_one_letter_code
_entity_poly.pdbx_strand_id
1 'polypeptide(L)'
;MLKPIRFSRHAQEQLLFRGSSPREVEEAIRTGSWEPAELGRLECRRSFSFQQEWHGVVYATKQVRPIFVDEPDEIVVVTVYVYYLCGERR
;
A
#
# COMPACT_ATOMS: atom_id res chain seq x y z
N MET A 1 0.21 -14.78 -17.21
CA MET A 1 1.03 -13.55 -17.25
C MET A 1 0.60 -12.68 -16.08
N LEU A 2 1.54 -12.05 -15.36
CA LEU A 2 1.17 -11.11 -14.30
C LEU A 2 0.66 -9.83 -14.97
N LYS A 3 -0.52 -9.35 -14.56
CA LYS A 3 -1.03 -8.07 -15.04
C LYS A 3 -0.06 -6.95 -14.63
N PRO A 4 0.29 -6.02 -15.54
CA PRO A 4 1.01 -4.81 -15.14
C PRO A 4 0.24 -4.04 -14.08
N ILE A 5 0.96 -3.49 -13.11
CA ILE A 5 0.39 -2.64 -12.06
C ILE A 5 0.72 -1.19 -12.45
N ARG A 6 -0.30 -0.40 -12.77
CA ARG A 6 -0.17 1.00 -13.14
C ARG A 6 -0.57 1.88 -11.97
N PHE A 7 0.30 2.82 -11.62
CA PHE A 7 0.02 3.82 -10.60
C PHE A 7 -0.53 5.07 -11.25
N SER A 8 -1.65 5.58 -10.75
CA SER A 8 -2.10 6.92 -11.11
C SER A 8 -1.05 7.97 -10.70
N ARG A 9 -1.02 9.13 -11.37
CA ARG A 9 -0.14 10.25 -10.96
C ARG A 9 -0.35 10.59 -9.48
N HIS A 10 -1.60 10.63 -9.04
CA HIS A 10 -1.95 10.88 -7.64
C HIS A 10 -1.35 9.83 -6.69
N ALA A 11 -1.46 8.53 -7.03
CA ALA A 11 -0.86 7.46 -6.23
C ALA A 11 0.67 7.58 -6.16
N GLN A 12 1.34 7.91 -7.28
CA GLN A 12 2.80 8.09 -7.30
C GLN A 12 3.26 9.23 -6.39
N GLU A 13 2.56 10.36 -6.41
CA GLU A 13 2.83 11.49 -5.52
C GLU A 13 2.62 11.07 -4.05
N GLN A 14 1.49 10.44 -3.74
CA GLN A 14 1.16 9.98 -2.38
C GLN A 14 2.19 8.99 -1.82
N LEU A 15 2.74 8.10 -2.64
CA LEU A 15 3.78 7.15 -2.22
C LEU A 15 5.02 7.85 -1.68
N LEU A 16 5.51 8.85 -2.43
CA LEU A 16 6.67 9.64 -2.04
C LEU A 16 6.42 10.41 -0.75
N PHE A 17 5.27 11.09 -0.64
CA PHE A 17 4.92 11.85 0.57
C PHE A 17 4.72 10.96 1.81
N ARG A 18 4.26 9.73 1.64
CA ARG A 18 3.92 8.82 2.75
C ARG A 18 5.03 7.85 3.10
N GLY A 19 6.20 7.91 2.45
CA GLY A 19 7.33 7.02 2.76
C GLY A 19 7.09 5.55 2.36
N SER A 20 6.29 5.31 1.33
CA SER A 20 6.11 3.98 0.75
C SER A 20 6.67 3.92 -0.67
N SER A 21 7.05 2.73 -1.11
CA SER A 21 7.60 2.50 -2.45
C SER A 21 6.61 1.76 -3.36
N PRO A 22 6.71 1.95 -4.69
CA PRO A 22 5.93 1.16 -5.65
C PRO A 22 6.11 -0.36 -5.44
N ARG A 23 7.32 -0.79 -5.05
CA ARG A 23 7.62 -2.21 -4.77
C ARG A 23 6.79 -2.78 -3.62
N GLU A 24 6.65 -2.03 -2.52
CA GLU A 24 5.82 -2.47 -1.38
C GLU A 24 4.35 -2.62 -1.77
N VAL A 25 3.85 -1.71 -2.62
CA VAL A 25 2.48 -1.80 -3.14
C VAL A 25 2.33 -2.98 -4.08
N GLU A 26 3.25 -3.17 -5.02
CA GLU A 26 3.23 -4.33 -5.92
C GLU A 26 3.28 -5.64 -5.15
N GLU A 27 4.11 -5.72 -4.12
CA GLU A 27 4.18 -6.89 -3.25
C GLU A 27 2.85 -7.08 -2.50
N ALA A 28 2.28 -6.02 -1.93
CA ALA A 28 0.99 -6.09 -1.24
C ALA A 28 -0.13 -6.58 -2.17
N ILE A 29 -0.18 -6.10 -3.42
CA ILE A 29 -1.18 -6.53 -4.41
C ILE A 29 -0.93 -7.97 -4.85
N ARG A 30 0.32 -8.38 -5.09
CA ARG A 30 0.63 -9.73 -5.60
C ARG A 30 0.52 -10.84 -4.55
N THR A 31 0.72 -10.50 -3.28
CA THR A 31 0.78 -11.48 -2.18
C THR A 31 -0.34 -11.34 -1.17
N GLY A 32 -0.99 -10.18 -1.11
CA GLY A 32 -2.09 -9.92 -0.20
C GLY A 32 -3.41 -10.45 -0.75
N SER A 33 -4.32 -10.76 0.16
CA SER A 33 -5.70 -11.06 -0.19
C SER A 33 -6.41 -9.80 -0.66
N TRP A 34 -7.10 -9.89 -1.80
CA TRP A 34 -7.90 -8.81 -2.33
C TRP A 34 -9.25 -8.82 -1.64
N GLU A 35 -9.59 -7.71 -0.99
CA GLU A 35 -10.85 -7.48 -0.32
C GLU A 35 -11.65 -6.42 -1.07
N PRO A 36 -12.98 -6.53 -1.13
CA PRO A 36 -13.82 -5.50 -1.73
C PRO A 36 -13.72 -4.21 -0.89
N ALA A 37 -13.45 -3.10 -1.56
CA ALA A 37 -13.46 -1.75 -1.02
C ALA A 37 -14.69 -0.98 -1.51
N GLU A 38 -14.83 0.27 -1.07
CA GLU A 38 -15.93 1.14 -1.49
C GLU A 38 -15.95 1.40 -3.00
N LEU A 39 -17.16 1.58 -3.55
CA LEU A 39 -17.40 1.92 -4.96
C LEU A 39 -16.90 0.86 -5.96
N GLY A 40 -16.96 -0.43 -5.59
CA GLY A 40 -16.58 -1.53 -6.48
C GLY A 40 -15.08 -1.65 -6.71
N ARG A 41 -14.27 -1.02 -5.85
CA ARG A 41 -12.81 -1.13 -5.88
C ARG A 41 -12.35 -2.33 -5.07
N LEU A 42 -11.08 -2.64 -5.20
CA LEU A 42 -10.40 -3.65 -4.39
C LEU A 42 -9.36 -2.97 -3.51
N GLU A 43 -9.10 -3.59 -2.38
CA GLU A 43 -8.00 -3.23 -1.51
C GLU A 43 -7.27 -4.46 -1.03
N CYS A 44 -6.04 -4.24 -0.60
CA CYS A 44 -5.33 -5.22 0.19
C CYS A 44 -4.57 -4.49 1.30
N ARG A 45 -4.08 -5.25 2.27
CA ARG A 45 -3.25 -4.69 3.34
C ARG A 45 -2.07 -5.61 3.59
N ARG A 46 -0.88 -5.03 3.69
CA ARG A 46 0.33 -5.76 4.03
C ARG A 46 1.15 -4.96 5.03
N SER A 47 1.58 -5.64 6.09
CA SER A 47 2.42 -5.07 7.12
C SER A 47 3.88 -5.42 6.85
N PHE A 48 4.73 -4.41 6.85
CA PHE A 48 6.17 -4.50 6.67
C PHE A 48 6.87 -4.08 7.96
N SER A 49 7.99 -4.72 8.28
CA SER A 49 8.86 -4.26 9.36
C SER A 49 9.52 -2.94 8.94
N PHE A 50 9.27 -1.87 9.69
CA PHE A 50 9.82 -0.53 9.40
C PHE A 50 11.02 -0.23 10.31
N GLN A 51 10.88 -0.48 11.62
CA GLN A 51 11.88 -0.25 12.67
C GLN A 51 12.66 1.07 12.52
N GLN A 52 11.97 2.11 12.03
CA GLN A 52 12.55 3.39 11.67
C GLN A 52 11.75 4.52 12.31
N GLU A 53 12.40 5.68 12.43
CA GLU A 53 11.77 6.89 12.93
C GLU A 53 10.96 7.55 11.82
N TRP A 54 9.72 7.93 12.14
CA TRP A 54 8.88 8.77 11.32
C TRP A 54 8.37 9.93 12.18
N HIS A 55 8.70 11.17 11.79
CA HIS A 55 8.30 12.39 12.51
C HIS A 55 8.67 12.38 14.01
N GLY A 56 9.85 11.90 14.40
CA GLY A 56 10.27 11.85 15.81
C GLY A 56 9.81 10.62 16.59
N VAL A 57 9.04 9.71 15.97
CA VAL A 57 8.51 8.50 16.62
C VAL A 57 9.04 7.26 15.92
N VAL A 58 9.59 6.31 16.67
CA VAL A 58 10.02 5.02 16.13
C VAL A 58 8.80 4.12 15.94
N TYR A 59 8.56 3.69 14.71
CA TYR A 59 7.50 2.75 14.39
C TYR A 59 8.09 1.39 14.04
N ALA A 60 7.61 0.35 14.72
CA ALA A 60 8.03 -1.02 14.47
C ALA A 60 7.52 -1.51 13.11
N THR A 61 6.28 -1.15 12.77
CA THR A 61 5.56 -1.71 11.64
C THR A 61 4.99 -0.61 10.75
N LYS A 62 5.14 -0.78 9.44
CA LYS A 62 4.49 0.04 8.42
C LYS A 62 3.48 -0.82 7.67
N GLN A 63 2.21 -0.47 7.72
CA GLN A 63 1.16 -1.14 6.98
C GLN A 63 0.80 -0.34 5.73
N VAL A 64 0.89 -0.99 4.58
CA VAL A 64 0.54 -0.42 3.28
C VAL A 64 -0.79 -0.98 2.83
N ARG A 65 -1.74 -0.10 2.54
CA ARG A 65 -3.10 -0.41 2.08
C ARG A 65 -3.36 0.30 0.75
N PRO A 66 -3.04 -0.32 -0.39
CA PRO A 66 -3.40 0.22 -1.69
C PRO A 66 -4.88 -0.05 -1.98
N ILE A 67 -5.52 0.92 -2.65
CA ILE A 67 -6.85 0.78 -3.24
C ILE A 67 -6.67 0.82 -4.76
N PHE A 68 -7.17 -0.21 -5.43
CA PHE A 68 -6.97 -0.43 -6.85
C PHE A 68 -8.21 -0.99 -7.53
N VAL A 69 -8.20 -0.98 -8.86
CA VAL A 69 -9.19 -1.62 -9.71
C VAL A 69 -8.49 -2.73 -10.50
N ASP A 70 -9.07 -3.92 -10.51
CA ASP A 70 -8.62 -5.01 -11.38
C ASP A 70 -9.31 -4.88 -12.73
N GLU A 71 -8.60 -4.32 -13.72
CA GLU A 71 -9.08 -4.26 -15.11
C GLU A 71 -8.63 -5.52 -15.88
N PRO A 72 -9.20 -5.83 -17.06
CA PRO A 72 -8.84 -7.02 -17.82
C PRO A 72 -7.35 -7.13 -18.13
N ASP A 73 -6.72 -6.01 -18.48
CA ASP A 73 -5.32 -5.95 -18.96
C ASP A 73 -4.33 -5.42 -17.93
N GLU A 74 -4.78 -4.62 -16.95
CA GLU A 74 -3.92 -3.98 -15.95
C GLU A 74 -4.59 -3.84 -14.59
N ILE A 75 -3.78 -3.64 -13.54
CA ILE A 75 -4.26 -3.27 -12.21
C ILE A 75 -3.97 -1.79 -12.00
N VAL A 76 -5.01 -0.97 -11.85
CA VAL A 76 -4.87 0.48 -11.70
C VAL A 76 -4.94 0.87 -10.23
N VAL A 77 -3.82 1.32 -9.67
CA VAL A 77 -3.74 1.83 -8.29
C VAL A 77 -4.24 3.26 -8.24
N VAL A 78 -5.34 3.47 -7.52
CA VAL A 78 -6.01 4.76 -7.40
C VAL A 78 -5.38 5.57 -6.27
N THR A 79 -5.27 4.97 -5.08
CA THR A 79 -4.71 5.63 -3.89
C THR A 79 -4.01 4.61 -3.00
N VAL A 80 -3.10 5.10 -2.15
CA VAL A 80 -2.34 4.26 -1.22
C VAL A 80 -2.36 4.91 0.14
N TYR A 81 -2.85 4.16 1.13
CA TYR A 81 -2.75 4.52 2.53
C TYR A 81 -1.55 3.82 3.16
N VAL A 82 -0.83 4.55 4.01
CA VAL A 82 0.29 4.03 4.77
C VAL A 82 0.00 4.35 6.23
N TYR A 83 0.00 3.32 7.06
CA TYR A 83 -0.19 3.43 8.50
C TYR A 83 1.10 3.04 9.20
N TYR A 84 1.55 3.90 10.11
CA TYR A 84 2.69 3.63 10.96
C TYR A 84 2.19 3.16 12.31
N LEU A 85 2.47 1.90 12.63
CA LEU A 85 1.99 1.22 13.84
C LEU A 85 3.16 1.03 14.80
N CYS A 86 3.03 1.58 16.01
CA CYS A 86 3.99 1.37 17.08
C CYS A 86 3.66 0.04 17.78
N GLY A 87 4.62 -0.88 17.77
CA GLY A 87 4.50 -2.17 18.45
C GLY A 87 4.71 -2.00 19.95
N GLU A 88 3.66 -2.33 20.70
CA GLU A 88 3.63 -2.68 22.13
C GLU A 88 4.15 -1.61 23.13
N ARG A 89 3.20 -0.97 23.83
CA ARG A 89 3.44 -0.59 25.23
C ARG A 89 3.63 -1.90 25.99
N ARG A 90 4.86 -2.18 26.40
CA ARG A 90 5.11 -3.11 27.51
C ARG A 90 4.41 -2.62 28.77
#